data_AF-A0A239N558-F1
#
_entry.id   AF-A0A239N558-F1
#
_cell.length_a   1.000
_cell.length_b   1.000
_cell.length_c   1.000
_cell.angle_alpha   90.00
_cell.angle_beta   90.00
_cell.angle_gamma   90.00
#
_symmetry.space_group_name_H-M   'P 1'
#
loop_
_entity.id
_entity.type
_entity.pdbx_description
1 polymer ?
#
loop_
_entity_poly.entity_id
_entity_poly.type
_entity_poly.pdbx_seq_one_letter_code
_entity_poly.pdbx_strand_id
1 'polypeptide(L)'
;MKPGVGTVEEAHAGHLETMLAYVDGQALDRQETFHEWEAELPPDARAAFAGLKDSAAIRASILEAFPGNTVHNVSGMNEVYVSNMGAKGSDRAFLQQHIDGPFGLLPFVTLLRCLVVVRGNDRVTTVFAVQKARNTLRTGEFCWLDYNRDIHHIVKSGDPDDLLADSRICLKVHYAVVPRWLAPVRALFAGWNETYNRRARELFVASKNPQSAIGKLLGAVVNAGTFLYPLFFQYVGVLNLLVLLLFWGVTAGHPTERVYLFSFVHYALYAVAHLFRTVEPGRFARDATLFQLVALGTLFWQYGQAGFDAPSLAVAALGFGLSGLAFLRLGSDRTYFGAELGVVPPGKVSGFPYGVIPHPMIVGKLVGFAGLALHAPFRAAWWPLLLAHVACYVVVLCQEVAGRHLGDTYRFEETYRDFARFHQKTGNVVVHLFSTGIGLLGVFGLVGAAALALGATPAVVVAFVAVLYAYFCAYTAPDQTALASILYVAVVLAAYLALPTTLGWLVAAGLLVLGTVAQDVSHIVFRERTYMSSYQRGRGAVGLFVLHTVLLVPLLCRAAFFRTAVTARAA
;
A
#
# COMPACT_ATOMS: atom_id res chain seq x y z
N MET A 1 4.91 -0.02 1.94
CA MET A 1 6.36 -0.21 1.69
C MET A 1 7.05 -0.70 2.96
N LYS A 2 7.98 -1.66 2.87
CA LYS A 2 8.74 -2.10 4.05
C LYS A 2 9.90 -1.13 4.34
N PRO A 3 10.11 -0.72 5.60
CA PRO A 3 11.29 0.05 5.97
C PRO A 3 12.55 -0.78 5.71
N GLY A 4 13.60 -0.16 5.16
CA GLY A 4 14.89 -0.82 5.01
C GLY A 4 15.71 -0.70 6.29
N VAL A 5 16.40 -1.78 6.65
CA VAL A 5 17.29 -1.86 7.80
C VAL A 5 18.64 -2.37 7.33
N GLY A 6 19.72 -1.87 7.92
CA GLY A 6 21.08 -2.33 7.63
C GLY A 6 22.08 -1.78 8.63
N THR A 7 23.36 -1.94 8.30
CA THR A 7 24.48 -1.45 9.10
C THR A 7 25.38 -0.61 8.20
N VAL A 8 25.86 0.52 8.72
CA VAL A 8 26.89 1.31 8.03
C VAL A 8 28.20 0.54 7.98
N GLU A 9 29.03 0.86 7.02
CA GLU A 9 30.33 0.22 6.80
C GLU A 9 31.28 0.46 8.00
N GLU A 10 32.15 -0.50 8.29
CA GLU A 10 33.14 -0.41 9.36
C GLU A 10 34.07 0.81 9.21
N ALA A 11 34.31 1.24 7.97
CA ALA A 11 35.05 2.47 7.66
C ALA A 11 34.43 3.75 8.27
N HIS A 12 33.17 3.69 8.72
CA HIS A 12 32.50 4.79 9.41
C HIS A 12 32.60 4.75 10.93
N ALA A 13 33.35 3.80 11.53
CA ALA A 13 33.55 3.73 12.97
C ALA A 13 34.07 5.05 13.57
N GLY A 14 35.09 5.66 12.95
CA GLY A 14 35.62 6.96 13.40
C GLY A 14 34.61 8.11 13.30
N HIS A 15 33.68 8.07 12.33
CA HIS A 15 32.60 9.05 12.25
C HIS A 15 31.58 8.87 13.38
N LEU A 16 31.25 7.62 13.74
CA LEU A 16 30.38 7.33 14.88
C LEU A 16 31.01 7.85 16.18
N GLU A 17 32.30 7.60 16.41
CA GLU A 17 33.04 8.10 17.57
C GLU A 17 33.07 9.62 17.64
N THR A 18 33.32 10.29 16.51
CA THR A 18 33.33 11.76 16.43
C THR A 18 31.96 12.35 16.77
N MET A 19 30.88 11.77 16.22
CA MET A 19 29.52 12.22 16.54
C MET A 19 29.16 11.97 18.00
N LEU A 20 29.61 10.84 18.56
CA LEU A 20 29.40 10.49 19.96
C LEU A 20 30.07 11.51 20.88
N ALA A 21 31.36 11.78 20.64
CA ALA A 21 32.14 12.75 21.42
C ALA A 21 31.54 14.16 21.35
N TYR A 22 31.06 14.57 20.16
CA TYR A 22 30.39 15.85 20.00
C TYR A 22 29.11 15.95 20.86
N VAL A 23 28.26 14.93 20.85
CA VAL A 23 27.01 14.91 21.64
C VAL A 23 27.29 14.85 23.14
N ASP A 24 28.25 14.04 23.58
CA ASP A 24 28.63 13.93 24.98
C ASP A 24 29.27 15.23 25.52
N GLY A 25 29.83 16.06 24.63
CA GLY A 25 30.33 17.39 24.96
C GLY A 25 29.25 18.47 25.10
N GLN A 26 27.99 18.18 24.76
CA GLN A 26 26.89 19.15 24.88
C GLN A 26 26.31 19.18 26.30
N ALA A 27 25.92 20.37 26.75
CA ALA A 27 25.14 20.54 27.98
C ALA A 27 23.66 20.19 27.72
N LEU A 28 23.34 18.89 27.71
CA LEU A 28 22.00 18.39 27.43
C LEU A 28 21.05 18.56 28.63
N ASP A 29 19.87 19.12 28.40
CA ASP A 29 18.77 19.06 29.38
C ASP A 29 18.17 17.65 29.38
N ARG A 30 18.22 16.99 30.53
CA ARG A 30 17.62 15.66 30.75
C ARG A 30 16.10 15.67 30.78
N GLN A 31 15.42 16.80 30.56
CA GLN A 31 13.96 16.87 30.41
C GLN A 31 13.47 17.17 28.99
N GLU A 32 14.32 17.68 28.10
CA GLU A 32 13.95 18.00 26.71
C GLU A 32 14.69 17.14 25.66
N THR A 33 14.05 16.87 24.53
CA THR A 33 14.76 16.26 23.40
C THR A 33 15.73 17.26 22.79
N PHE A 34 16.96 16.81 22.47
CA PHE A 34 17.95 17.64 21.81
C PHE A 34 17.90 17.41 20.30
N HIS A 35 17.90 18.51 19.54
CA HIS A 35 17.90 18.50 18.08
C HIS A 35 18.76 19.64 17.56
N GLU A 36 19.78 19.32 16.78
CA GLU A 36 20.64 20.31 16.13
C GLU A 36 20.75 20.01 14.64
N TRP A 37 20.58 21.03 13.80
CA TRP A 37 20.61 20.86 12.34
C TRP A 37 22.03 20.57 11.86
N GLU A 38 22.18 19.76 10.81
CA GLU A 38 23.50 19.46 10.21
C GLU A 38 24.27 20.76 9.86
N ALA A 39 23.57 21.79 9.40
CA ALA A 39 24.13 23.07 9.01
C ALA A 39 24.68 23.90 10.20
N GLU A 40 24.34 23.55 11.43
CA GLU A 40 24.75 24.24 12.66
C GLU A 40 25.94 23.54 13.33
N LEU A 41 26.20 22.26 12.99
CA LEU A 41 27.28 21.48 13.57
C LEU A 41 28.68 22.09 13.32
N PRO A 42 29.62 21.96 14.27
CA PRO A 42 31.00 22.37 14.08
C PRO A 42 31.67 21.55 12.95
N PRO A 43 32.76 22.05 12.34
CA PRO A 43 33.36 21.44 11.14
C PRO A 43 33.63 19.94 11.24
N ASP A 44 34.21 19.47 12.35
CA ASP A 44 34.57 18.06 12.55
C ASP A 44 33.33 17.16 12.67
N ALA A 45 32.34 17.59 13.48
CA ALA A 45 31.08 16.88 13.62
C ALA A 45 30.29 16.88 12.30
N ARG A 46 30.30 17.99 11.55
CA ARG A 46 29.66 18.07 10.24
C ARG A 46 30.31 17.14 9.23
N ALA A 47 31.63 17.02 9.22
CA ALA A 47 32.36 16.10 8.37
C ALA A 47 32.03 14.64 8.71
N ALA A 48 31.99 14.29 10.01
CA ALA A 48 31.58 12.97 10.48
C ALA A 48 30.11 12.64 10.11
N PHE A 49 29.20 13.61 10.30
CA PHE A 49 27.81 13.50 9.87
C PHE A 49 27.72 13.24 8.36
N ALA A 50 28.44 14.02 7.55
CA ALA A 50 28.45 13.87 6.10
C ALA A 50 28.96 12.49 5.68
N GLY A 51 30.01 11.99 6.34
CA GLY A 51 30.53 10.65 6.08
C GLY A 51 29.51 9.54 6.35
N LEU A 52 28.74 9.62 7.45
CA LEU A 52 27.67 8.66 7.75
C LEU A 52 26.47 8.78 6.80
N LYS A 53 26.12 10.02 6.44
CA LYS A 53 25.08 10.35 5.45
C LYS A 53 25.40 9.80 4.07
N ASP A 54 26.67 9.80 3.66
CA ASP A 54 27.08 9.34 2.32
C ASP A 54 27.43 7.83 2.29
N SER A 55 27.04 7.07 3.31
CA SER A 55 27.22 5.61 3.38
C SER A 55 26.68 4.90 2.12
N ALA A 56 27.52 4.05 1.53
CA ALA A 56 27.15 3.28 0.34
C ALA A 56 26.14 2.19 0.68
N ALA A 57 26.17 1.64 1.90
CA ALA A 57 25.18 0.69 2.41
C ALA A 57 23.78 1.30 2.45
N ILE A 58 23.63 2.53 2.97
CA ILE A 58 22.33 3.23 2.97
C ILE A 58 21.85 3.44 1.54
N ARG A 59 22.73 3.97 0.66
CA ARG A 59 22.38 4.25 -0.73
C ARG A 59 22.03 2.99 -1.51
N ALA A 60 22.73 1.88 -1.30
CA ALA A 60 22.47 0.59 -1.93
C ALA A 60 21.10 0.05 -1.49
N SER A 61 20.81 0.09 -0.18
CA SER A 61 19.51 -0.33 0.37
C SER A 61 18.35 0.45 -0.24
N ILE A 62 18.49 1.78 -0.39
CA ILE A 62 17.47 2.61 -1.04
C ILE A 62 17.33 2.25 -2.52
N LEU A 63 18.43 2.11 -3.27
CA LEU A 63 18.36 1.80 -4.70
C LEU A 63 17.84 0.40 -5.00
N GLU A 64 18.03 -0.55 -4.09
CA GLU A 64 17.43 -1.88 -4.15
C GLU A 64 15.91 -1.83 -3.99
N ALA A 65 15.41 -1.01 -3.06
CA ALA A 65 13.98 -0.80 -2.86
C ALA A 65 13.32 0.07 -3.94
N PHE A 66 14.11 0.99 -4.54
CA PHE A 66 13.66 1.96 -5.54
C PHE A 66 14.46 1.90 -6.84
N PRO A 67 14.49 0.74 -7.52
CA PRO A 67 15.18 0.57 -8.79
C PRO A 67 14.68 1.55 -9.86
N GLY A 68 15.62 2.13 -10.62
CA GLY A 68 15.31 3.13 -11.65
C GLY A 68 15.09 4.55 -11.12
N ASN A 69 15.19 4.76 -9.82
CA ASN A 69 15.10 6.09 -9.20
C ASN A 69 16.48 6.75 -9.05
N THR A 70 16.45 8.06 -8.80
CA THR A 70 17.56 8.86 -8.30
C THR A 70 17.37 9.10 -6.81
N VAL A 71 18.47 9.11 -6.06
CA VAL A 71 18.48 9.37 -4.61
C VAL A 71 19.25 10.66 -4.40
N HIS A 72 18.66 11.60 -3.68
CA HIS A 72 19.27 12.90 -3.38
C HIS A 72 19.06 13.25 -1.91
N ASN A 73 20.15 13.56 -1.21
CA ASN A 73 20.05 14.01 0.17
C ASN A 73 19.35 15.37 0.25
N VAL A 74 18.52 15.56 1.29
CA VAL A 74 17.82 16.82 1.58
C VAL A 74 18.45 17.43 2.84
N SER A 75 19.62 18.04 2.68
CA SER A 75 20.46 18.48 3.80
C SER A 75 19.79 19.49 4.73
N GLY A 76 18.86 20.30 4.21
CA GLY A 76 18.07 21.24 5.02
C GLY A 76 17.12 20.59 6.02
N MET A 77 16.97 19.26 6.01
CA MET A 77 16.16 18.51 6.98
C MET A 77 16.99 17.62 7.91
N ASN A 78 18.30 17.50 7.67
CA ASN A 78 19.15 16.59 8.42
C ASN A 78 19.44 17.14 9.82
N GLU A 79 19.32 16.31 10.84
CA GLU A 79 19.55 16.72 12.23
C GLU A 79 20.17 15.60 13.08
N VAL A 80 20.95 16.01 14.08
CA VAL A 80 21.32 15.16 15.21
C VAL A 80 20.16 15.14 16.18
N TYR A 81 19.78 13.96 16.66
CA TYR A 81 18.69 13.78 17.61
C TYR A 81 19.14 12.95 18.81
N VAL A 82 18.94 13.50 20.01
CA VAL A 82 19.03 12.73 21.26
C VAL A 82 17.64 12.55 21.83
N SER A 83 17.23 11.28 21.97
CA SER A 83 15.96 10.95 22.58
C SER A 83 15.98 11.27 24.07
N ASN A 84 14.87 11.80 24.58
CA ASN A 84 14.69 12.01 26.00
C ASN A 84 13.42 11.30 26.53
N MET A 85 13.42 11.01 27.83
CA MET A 85 12.51 10.13 28.58
C MET A 85 11.44 10.86 29.38
N GLY A 86 11.68 12.11 29.77
CA GLY A 86 10.73 12.93 30.54
C GLY A 86 9.66 13.62 29.70
N ALA A 87 9.07 12.95 28.69
CA ALA A 87 8.22 13.57 27.67
C ALA A 87 7.02 14.36 28.27
N LYS A 88 7.21 15.68 28.46
CA LYS A 88 6.15 16.66 28.68
C LYS A 88 5.87 17.38 27.35
N GLY A 89 4.60 17.66 27.07
CA GLY A 89 4.19 18.41 25.87
C GLY A 89 4.21 17.61 24.56
N SER A 90 4.74 18.21 23.49
CA SER A 90 4.67 17.74 22.10
C SER A 90 5.34 16.39 21.85
N ASP A 91 6.30 15.98 22.69
CA ASP A 91 7.04 14.73 22.51
C ASP A 91 6.18 13.48 22.73
N ARG A 92 4.99 13.63 23.32
CA ARG A 92 3.96 12.58 23.35
C ARG A 92 3.44 12.20 21.97
N ALA A 93 3.52 13.10 20.98
CA ALA A 93 3.10 12.82 19.62
C ALA A 93 3.91 11.68 18.99
N PHE A 94 5.20 11.55 19.35
CA PHE A 94 6.07 10.47 18.86
C PHE A 94 5.78 9.09 19.47
N LEU A 95 5.09 9.06 20.62
CA LEU A 95 4.62 7.84 21.27
C LEU A 95 3.27 7.36 20.70
N GLN A 96 2.57 8.24 19.99
CA GLN A 96 1.34 7.93 19.27
C GLN A 96 1.66 7.61 17.81
N GLN A 97 0.77 6.87 17.15
CA GLN A 97 0.88 6.59 15.72
C GLN A 97 0.78 7.89 14.93
N HIS A 98 1.81 8.19 14.14
CA HIS A 98 1.87 9.39 13.31
C HIS A 98 2.56 9.10 11.98
N ILE A 99 2.40 10.05 11.05
CA ILE A 99 3.17 10.18 9.82
C ILE A 99 3.89 11.52 9.92
N ASP A 100 5.17 11.57 9.58
CA ASP A 100 5.99 12.77 9.80
C ASP A 100 5.64 13.92 8.85
N GLY A 101 5.26 13.61 7.61
CA GLY A 101 5.02 14.58 6.54
C GLY A 101 3.65 14.48 5.90
N PRO A 102 3.15 15.56 5.27
CA PRO A 102 1.79 15.64 4.75
C PRO A 102 1.68 15.27 3.26
N PHE A 103 2.81 15.04 2.57
CA PHE A 103 2.84 14.93 1.12
C PHE A 103 2.66 13.50 0.61
N GLY A 104 2.04 12.61 1.40
CA GLY A 104 1.83 11.20 1.06
C GLY A 104 0.97 10.97 -0.18
N LEU A 105 0.21 11.98 -0.60
CA LEU A 105 -0.64 11.93 -1.79
C LEU A 105 0.12 12.16 -3.10
N LEU A 106 1.33 12.74 -3.07
CA LEU A 106 2.08 13.01 -4.30
C LEU A 106 2.51 11.69 -4.95
N PRO A 107 2.15 11.41 -6.21
CA PRO A 107 2.50 10.14 -6.83
C PRO A 107 4.00 10.07 -7.16
N PHE A 108 4.53 8.85 -7.20
CA PHE A 108 5.89 8.50 -7.66
C PHE A 108 7.09 9.04 -6.86
N VAL A 109 6.95 10.12 -6.10
CA VAL A 109 8.00 10.69 -5.28
C VAL A 109 7.91 10.21 -3.84
N THR A 110 9.06 9.92 -3.24
CA THR A 110 9.17 9.49 -1.85
C THR A 110 10.24 10.31 -1.15
N LEU A 111 9.94 10.79 0.06
CA LEU A 111 10.95 11.31 0.95
C LEU A 111 11.22 10.26 2.01
N LEU A 112 12.44 9.76 2.05
CA LEU A 112 12.87 8.83 3.09
C LEU A 112 13.47 9.60 4.25
N ARG A 113 13.10 9.25 5.48
CA ARG A 113 13.84 9.58 6.70
C ARG A 113 14.62 8.33 7.11
N CYS A 114 15.94 8.44 7.15
CA CYS A 114 16.87 7.42 7.59
C CYS A 114 17.39 7.77 8.98
N LEU A 115 17.15 6.89 9.95
CA LEU A 115 17.70 6.97 11.29
C LEU A 115 19.02 6.21 11.29
N VAL A 116 20.15 6.90 11.45
CA VAL A 116 21.48 6.28 11.62
C VAL A 116 21.84 6.34 13.09
N VAL A 117 22.04 5.20 13.74
CA VAL A 117 22.22 5.14 15.19
C VAL A 117 23.68 5.32 15.57
N VAL A 118 23.96 6.39 16.31
CA VAL A 118 25.30 6.70 16.85
C VAL A 118 25.50 6.02 18.21
N ARG A 119 24.45 6.04 19.05
CA ARG A 119 24.39 5.28 20.31
C ARG A 119 23.04 4.58 20.36
N GLY A 120 23.04 3.26 20.22
CA GLY A 120 21.85 2.42 20.34
C GLY A 120 21.60 1.98 21.77
N ASN A 121 20.37 1.54 22.05
CA ASN A 121 20.02 0.84 23.29
C ASN A 121 18.92 -0.19 22.99
N ASP A 122 18.74 -1.16 23.88
CA ASP A 122 17.73 -2.22 23.72
C ASP A 122 16.32 -1.78 24.13
N ARG A 123 16.16 -0.50 24.52
CA ARG A 123 14.96 -0.01 25.19
C ARG A 123 14.06 0.84 24.31
N VAL A 124 14.58 1.36 23.19
CA VAL A 124 13.82 2.21 22.25
C VAL A 124 13.58 1.47 20.94
N THR A 125 12.34 1.05 20.73
CA THR A 125 11.90 0.34 19.53
C THR A 125 11.05 1.24 18.65
N THR A 126 11.37 1.32 17.35
CA THR A 126 10.49 1.94 16.35
C THR A 126 9.51 0.89 15.85
N VAL A 127 8.20 1.18 15.92
CA VAL A 127 7.12 0.26 15.54
C VAL A 127 6.39 0.79 14.31
N PHE A 128 6.34 -0.03 13.27
CA PHE A 128 5.66 0.24 12.00
C PHE A 128 4.33 -0.52 11.96
N ALA A 129 3.24 0.19 12.24
CA ALA A 129 1.95 -0.44 12.55
C ALA A 129 1.34 -1.18 11.35
N VAL A 130 1.48 -0.62 10.14
CA VAL A 130 0.92 -1.18 8.91
C VAL A 130 1.75 -2.37 8.43
N GLN A 131 3.07 -2.25 8.49
CA GLN A 131 4.03 -3.27 8.06
C GLN A 131 4.17 -4.41 9.07
N LYS A 132 3.65 -4.25 10.29
CA LYS A 132 3.81 -5.19 11.41
C LYS A 132 5.28 -5.46 11.75
N ALA A 133 6.13 -4.45 11.63
CA ALA A 133 7.56 -4.52 11.89
C ALA A 133 7.94 -3.75 13.15
N ARG A 134 8.96 -4.23 13.87
CA ARG A 134 9.52 -3.60 15.07
C ARG A 134 11.04 -3.63 14.96
N ASN A 135 11.66 -2.46 15.02
CA ASN A 135 13.11 -2.31 14.86
C ASN A 135 13.68 -1.66 16.12
N THR A 136 14.46 -2.44 16.88
CA THR A 136 15.33 -1.94 17.95
C THR A 136 16.73 -1.88 17.36
N LEU A 137 17.24 -0.67 17.14
CA LEU A 137 18.46 -0.44 16.38
C LEU A 137 19.66 -0.24 17.32
N ARG A 138 20.77 -0.90 16.99
CA ARG A 138 22.05 -0.82 17.69
C ARG A 138 22.97 0.24 17.06
N THR A 139 24.05 0.58 17.76
CA THR A 139 25.09 1.48 17.24
C THR A 139 25.60 1.00 15.87
N GLY A 140 25.68 1.92 14.91
CA GLY A 140 26.05 1.64 13.52
C GLY A 140 24.93 1.09 12.65
N GLU A 141 23.78 0.71 13.21
CA GLU A 141 22.62 0.30 12.41
C GLU A 141 21.84 1.51 11.91
N PHE A 142 21.16 1.32 10.77
CA PHE A 142 20.25 2.31 10.22
C PHE A 142 18.89 1.70 9.88
N CYS A 143 17.88 2.56 9.89
CA CYS A 143 16.54 2.25 9.38
C CYS A 143 15.99 3.43 8.61
N TRP A 144 15.49 3.21 7.39
CA TRP A 144 14.78 4.25 6.65
C TRP A 144 13.29 3.94 6.50
N LEU A 145 12.47 5.00 6.46
CA LEU A 145 11.01 4.97 6.33
C LEU A 145 10.53 6.11 5.42
N ASP A 146 9.37 5.94 4.79
CA ASP A 146 8.72 7.00 4.00
C ASP A 146 8.12 8.06 4.93
N TYR A 147 8.81 9.19 5.04
CA TYR A 147 8.45 10.33 5.87
C TYR A 147 7.00 10.78 5.64
N ASN A 148 6.49 10.64 4.41
CA ASN A 148 5.17 11.13 4.04
C ASN A 148 4.07 10.07 4.09
N ARG A 149 4.38 8.79 4.38
CA ARG A 149 3.40 7.69 4.25
C ARG A 149 3.45 6.63 5.35
N ASP A 150 4.61 6.41 5.97
CA ASP A 150 4.75 5.31 6.93
C ASP A 150 4.23 5.70 8.31
N ILE A 151 3.18 5.01 8.74
CA ILE A 151 2.63 5.15 10.09
C ILE A 151 3.56 4.45 11.07
N HIS A 152 4.17 5.23 11.96
CA HIS A 152 5.10 4.71 12.96
C HIS A 152 4.93 5.39 14.31
N HIS A 153 5.52 4.78 15.33
CA HIS A 153 5.63 5.34 16.68
C HIS A 153 6.79 4.68 17.43
N ILE A 154 7.21 5.31 18.51
CA ILE A 154 8.26 4.80 19.39
C ILE A 154 7.64 4.11 20.60
N VAL A 155 8.09 2.89 20.87
CA VAL A 155 7.81 2.18 22.12
C VAL A 155 9.09 2.18 22.95
N LYS A 156 8.94 2.46 24.24
CA LYS A 156 10.04 2.48 25.21
C LYS A 156 9.79 1.42 26.29
N SER A 157 10.84 0.76 26.75
CA SER A 157 10.77 -0.28 27.78
C SER A 157 11.80 -0.05 28.90
N GLY A 158 11.45 -0.36 30.15
CA GLY A 158 12.30 -0.12 31.33
C GLY A 158 11.77 0.97 32.25
N ASP A 159 12.46 1.18 33.38
CA ASP A 159 12.16 2.26 34.34
C ASP A 159 12.53 3.62 33.73
N PRO A 160 11.68 4.66 33.84
CA PRO A 160 12.00 6.03 33.45
C PRO A 160 13.39 6.53 33.88
N ASP A 161 13.84 6.18 35.09
CA ASP A 161 15.12 6.65 35.63
C ASP A 161 16.32 5.96 34.97
N ASP A 162 16.22 4.65 34.71
CA ASP A 162 17.26 3.91 34.00
C ASP A 162 17.40 4.39 32.54
N LEU A 163 16.31 4.89 31.97
CA LEU A 163 16.26 5.37 30.59
C LEU A 163 16.89 6.76 30.43
N LEU A 164 16.95 7.57 31.49
CA LEU A 164 17.65 8.87 31.51
C LEU A 164 19.18 8.71 31.50
N ALA A 165 19.69 7.56 31.94
CA ALA A 165 21.11 7.24 31.93
C ALA A 165 21.62 6.71 30.57
N ASP A 166 20.73 6.27 29.68
CA ASP A 166 21.06 5.57 28.44
C ASP A 166 20.25 6.09 27.24
N SER A 167 20.43 7.37 26.91
CA SER A 167 19.73 8.03 25.80
C SER A 167 20.18 7.52 24.43
N ARG A 168 19.21 7.23 23.55
CA ARG A 168 19.49 6.89 22.14
C ARG A 168 19.91 8.15 21.38
N ILE A 169 21.05 8.09 20.70
CA ILE A 169 21.55 9.14 19.81
C ILE A 169 21.41 8.63 18.37
N CYS A 170 20.70 9.37 17.52
CA CYS A 170 20.64 9.07 16.10
C CYS A 170 20.76 10.32 15.23
N LEU A 171 21.25 10.13 14.02
CA LEU A 171 21.17 11.10 12.94
C LEU A 171 19.87 10.85 12.20
N LYS A 172 19.06 11.89 11.97
CA LYS A 172 17.95 11.84 11.04
C LYS A 172 18.43 12.41 9.72
N VAL A 173 18.56 11.54 8.73
CA VAL A 173 19.09 11.86 7.40
C VAL A 173 17.98 11.67 6.37
N HIS A 174 17.76 12.64 5.49
CA HIS A 174 16.63 12.62 4.57
C HIS A 174 17.06 12.47 3.12
N TYR A 175 16.32 11.65 2.36
CA TYR A 175 16.58 11.43 0.94
C TYR A 175 15.31 11.58 0.11
N ALA A 176 15.35 12.47 -0.87
CA ALA A 176 14.36 12.52 -1.94
C ALA A 176 14.67 11.42 -2.96
N VAL A 177 13.74 10.47 -3.08
CA VAL A 177 13.78 9.37 -4.05
C VAL A 177 12.77 9.64 -5.14
N VAL A 178 13.27 9.86 -6.35
CA VAL A 178 12.47 10.33 -7.49
C VAL A 178 12.82 9.53 -8.74
N PRO A 179 11.84 9.10 -9.55
CA PRO A 179 12.13 8.40 -10.80
C PRO A 179 13.03 9.23 -11.70
N ARG A 180 13.93 8.60 -12.46
CA ARG A 180 14.88 9.33 -13.33
C ARG A 180 14.19 10.32 -14.28
N TRP A 181 13.03 9.95 -14.83
CA TRP A 181 12.25 10.80 -15.72
C TRP A 181 11.56 11.98 -15.00
N LEU A 182 11.44 11.93 -13.67
CA LEU A 182 10.97 13.02 -12.81
C LEU A 182 12.12 13.76 -12.09
N ALA A 183 13.38 13.50 -12.42
CA ALA A 183 14.51 14.18 -11.78
C ALA A 183 14.41 15.72 -11.76
N PRO A 184 13.84 16.41 -12.78
CA PRO A 184 13.66 17.87 -12.75
C PRO A 184 12.77 18.38 -11.61
N VAL A 185 11.78 17.61 -11.15
CA VAL A 185 10.87 18.04 -10.05
C VAL A 185 11.42 17.73 -8.66
N ARG A 186 12.58 17.05 -8.57
CA ARG A 186 13.18 16.62 -7.31
C ARG A 186 13.48 17.79 -6.37
N ALA A 187 14.05 18.88 -6.88
CA ALA A 187 14.40 20.04 -6.07
C ALA A 187 13.15 20.72 -5.49
N LEU A 188 12.08 20.80 -6.27
CA LEU A 188 10.79 21.33 -5.81
C LEU A 188 10.21 20.46 -4.68
N PHE A 189 10.17 19.13 -4.88
CA PHE A 189 9.70 18.19 -3.87
C PHE A 189 10.52 18.24 -2.57
N ALA A 190 11.86 18.29 -2.69
CA ALA A 190 12.75 18.44 -1.55
C ALA A 190 12.48 19.77 -0.80
N GLY A 191 12.38 20.88 -1.54
CA GLY A 191 12.12 22.20 -0.97
C GLY A 191 10.76 22.33 -0.27
N TRP A 192 9.72 21.66 -0.77
CA TRP A 192 8.41 21.60 -0.09
C TRP A 192 8.49 20.86 1.24
N ASN A 193 9.18 19.71 1.29
CA ASN A 193 9.35 18.97 2.53
C ASN A 193 10.23 19.71 3.54
N GLU A 194 11.31 20.36 3.08
CA GLU A 194 12.17 21.18 3.94
C GLU A 194 11.38 22.35 4.53
N THR A 195 10.61 23.06 3.69
CA THR A 195 9.76 24.17 4.13
C THR A 195 8.72 23.70 5.14
N TYR A 196 8.07 22.55 4.89
CA TYR A 196 7.13 21.96 5.82
C TYR A 196 7.81 21.61 7.14
N ASN A 197 8.94 20.91 7.13
CA ASN A 197 9.63 20.45 8.33
C ASN A 197 10.05 21.62 9.25
N ARG A 198 10.58 22.69 8.66
CA ARG A 198 10.92 23.93 9.39
C ARG A 198 9.69 24.61 9.98
N ARG A 199 8.64 24.83 9.18
CA ARG A 199 7.39 25.45 9.65
C ARG A 199 6.66 24.60 10.68
N ALA A 200 6.65 23.29 10.51
CA ALA A 200 6.06 22.35 11.45
C ALA A 200 6.78 22.45 12.79
N ARG A 201 8.13 22.49 12.81
CA ARG A 201 8.91 22.69 14.04
C ARG A 201 8.60 24.04 14.71
N GLU A 202 8.55 25.13 13.94
CA GLU A 202 8.16 26.46 14.45
C GLU A 202 6.76 26.43 15.07
N LEU A 203 5.79 25.80 14.40
CA LEU A 203 4.43 25.61 14.90
C LEU A 203 4.39 24.72 16.16
N PHE A 204 5.18 23.66 16.22
CA PHE A 204 5.29 22.80 17.41
C PHE A 204 5.82 23.59 18.60
N VAL A 205 6.89 24.37 18.42
CA VAL A 205 7.44 25.24 19.47
C VAL A 205 6.42 26.29 19.89
N ALA A 206 5.76 26.95 18.95
CA ALA A 206 4.71 27.93 19.24
C ALA A 206 3.49 27.32 19.96
N SER A 207 3.17 26.05 19.66
CA SER A 207 2.05 25.33 20.28
C SER A 207 2.30 24.92 21.73
N LYS A 208 3.57 24.93 22.22
CA LYS A 208 3.88 24.69 23.63
C LYS A 208 3.29 25.77 24.54
N ASN A 209 3.11 26.99 24.05
CA ASN A 209 2.51 28.09 24.82
C ASN A 209 1.78 29.11 23.92
N PRO A 210 0.60 28.76 23.36
CA PRO A 210 -0.07 29.59 22.36
C PRO A 210 -0.66 30.85 23.02
N GLN A 211 -0.05 32.00 22.75
CA GLN A 211 -0.44 33.30 23.32
C GLN A 211 -1.66 33.92 22.63
N SER A 212 -1.94 33.58 21.37
CA SER A 212 -3.02 34.18 20.56
C SER A 212 -4.14 33.19 20.21
N ALA A 213 -5.35 33.71 19.98
CA ALA A 213 -6.49 32.88 19.55
C ALA A 213 -6.25 32.19 18.20
N ILE A 214 -5.57 32.88 17.27
CA ILE A 214 -5.15 32.31 15.97
C ILE A 214 -4.15 31.18 16.20
N GLY A 215 -3.19 31.35 17.12
CA GLY A 215 -2.24 30.29 17.50
C GLY A 215 -2.94 29.06 18.09
N LYS A 216 -3.97 29.27 18.91
CA LYS A 216 -4.79 28.17 19.45
C LYS A 216 -5.57 27.43 18.36
N LEU A 217 -6.17 28.15 17.40
CA LEU A 217 -6.88 27.55 16.27
C LEU A 217 -5.94 26.76 15.35
N LEU A 218 -4.80 27.35 14.97
CA LEU A 218 -3.81 26.68 14.12
C LEU A 218 -3.24 25.44 14.82
N GLY A 219 -2.96 25.52 16.13
CA GLY A 219 -2.58 24.36 16.93
C GLY A 219 -3.65 23.27 16.92
N ALA A 220 -4.93 23.63 17.04
CA ALA A 220 -6.04 22.67 16.96
C ALA A 220 -6.13 22.00 15.57
N VAL A 221 -5.97 22.76 14.48
CA VAL A 221 -5.97 22.21 13.11
C VAL A 221 -4.80 21.26 12.90
N VAL A 222 -3.59 21.63 13.35
CA VAL A 222 -2.41 20.77 13.27
C VAL A 222 -2.62 19.49 14.07
N ASN A 223 -3.10 19.58 15.32
CA ASN A 223 -3.36 18.41 16.15
C ASN A 223 -4.43 17.49 15.55
N ALA A 224 -5.53 18.06 15.03
CA ALA A 224 -6.56 17.30 14.34
C ALA A 224 -6.00 16.64 13.07
N GLY A 225 -5.19 17.35 12.28
CA GLY A 225 -4.52 16.82 11.10
C GLY A 225 -3.58 15.67 11.44
N THR A 226 -2.70 15.84 12.43
CA THR A 226 -1.77 14.80 12.91
C THR A 226 -2.49 13.56 13.42
N PHE A 227 -3.70 13.71 13.96
CA PHE A 227 -4.53 12.58 14.39
C PHE A 227 -5.29 11.92 13.23
N LEU A 228 -5.98 12.71 12.39
CA LEU A 228 -6.83 12.20 11.32
C LEU A 228 -6.04 11.61 10.14
N TYR A 229 -4.84 12.15 9.86
CA TYR A 229 -4.06 11.75 8.70
C TYR A 229 -3.54 10.30 8.80
N PRO A 230 -2.94 9.84 9.91
CA PRO A 230 -2.61 8.43 10.10
C PRO A 230 -3.86 7.54 10.08
N LEU A 231 -4.97 7.95 10.71
CA LEU A 231 -6.22 7.18 10.69
C LEU A 231 -6.75 6.99 9.26
N PHE A 232 -6.68 8.03 8.43
CA PHE A 232 -7.06 7.92 7.02
C PHE A 232 -6.23 6.84 6.32
N PHE A 233 -4.91 6.84 6.44
CA PHE A 233 -4.07 5.83 5.80
C PHE A 233 -4.23 4.43 6.40
N GLN A 234 -4.52 4.34 7.70
CA GLN A 234 -4.73 3.09 8.43
C GLN A 234 -6.05 2.42 8.07
N TYR A 235 -7.14 3.18 7.92
CA TYR A 235 -8.49 2.64 7.77
C TYR A 235 -9.10 2.83 6.38
N VAL A 236 -8.64 3.82 5.61
CA VAL A 236 -9.19 4.14 4.29
C VAL A 236 -8.15 4.00 3.20
N GLY A 237 -7.13 4.86 3.17
CA GLY A 237 -6.14 4.91 2.11
C GLY A 237 -6.68 5.54 0.81
N VAL A 238 -5.76 6.05 -0.01
CA VAL A 238 -6.10 6.85 -1.21
C VAL A 238 -6.81 6.03 -2.27
N LEU A 239 -6.31 4.83 -2.58
CA LEU A 239 -6.89 3.99 -3.62
C LEU A 239 -8.35 3.65 -3.32
N ASN A 240 -8.65 3.27 -2.07
CA ASN A 240 -10.01 2.94 -1.67
C ASN A 240 -10.93 4.15 -1.78
N LEU A 241 -10.48 5.34 -1.34
CA LEU A 241 -11.25 6.57 -1.49
C LEU A 241 -11.58 6.85 -2.97
N LEU A 242 -10.60 6.73 -3.87
CA LEU A 242 -10.81 6.93 -5.30
C LEU A 242 -11.79 5.90 -5.88
N VAL A 243 -11.73 4.64 -5.43
CA VAL A 243 -12.69 3.60 -5.83
C VAL A 243 -14.11 3.94 -5.35
N LEU A 244 -14.27 4.37 -4.10
CA LEU A 244 -15.57 4.79 -3.57
C LEU A 244 -16.16 5.95 -4.38
N LEU A 245 -15.34 6.97 -4.70
CA LEU A 245 -15.75 8.11 -5.51
C LEU A 245 -16.09 7.71 -6.94
N LEU A 246 -15.29 6.85 -7.57
CA LEU A 246 -15.56 6.33 -8.92
C LEU A 246 -16.88 5.58 -8.95
N PHE A 247 -17.10 4.62 -8.05
CA PHE A 247 -18.34 3.85 -7.97
C PHE A 247 -19.55 4.74 -7.71
N TRP A 248 -19.42 5.74 -6.85
CA TRP A 248 -20.47 6.72 -6.63
C TRP A 248 -20.80 7.50 -7.91
N GLY A 249 -19.79 7.96 -8.63
CA GLY A 249 -19.94 8.69 -9.89
C GLY A 249 -20.61 7.87 -10.99
N VAL A 250 -20.07 6.67 -11.29
CA VAL A 250 -20.60 5.84 -12.40
C VAL A 250 -21.99 5.26 -12.11
N THR A 251 -22.43 5.24 -10.85
CA THR A 251 -23.76 4.78 -10.45
C THR A 251 -24.72 5.89 -10.02
N ALA A 252 -24.44 7.15 -10.35
CA ALA A 252 -25.28 8.28 -9.93
C ALA A 252 -26.78 8.09 -10.28
N GLY A 253 -27.10 7.45 -11.41
CA GLY A 253 -28.46 7.08 -11.83
C GLY A 253 -28.86 5.61 -11.63
N HIS A 254 -28.00 4.77 -11.04
CA HIS A 254 -28.18 3.32 -10.95
C HIS A 254 -28.04 2.82 -9.51
N PRO A 255 -28.98 3.17 -8.60
CA PRO A 255 -28.85 2.88 -7.17
C PRO A 255 -28.80 1.37 -6.86
N THR A 256 -29.51 0.54 -7.63
CA THR A 256 -29.45 -0.93 -7.47
C THR A 256 -28.05 -1.46 -7.78
N GLU A 257 -27.49 -1.09 -8.94
CA GLU A 257 -26.15 -1.51 -9.33
C GLU A 257 -25.06 -1.00 -8.39
N ARG A 258 -25.25 0.19 -7.79
CA ARG A 258 -24.40 0.72 -6.72
C ARG A 258 -24.26 -0.25 -5.55
N VAL A 259 -25.36 -0.87 -5.12
CA VAL A 259 -25.34 -1.87 -4.04
C VAL A 259 -24.48 -3.06 -4.45
N TYR A 260 -24.65 -3.59 -5.67
CA TYR A 260 -23.84 -4.70 -6.17
C TYR A 260 -22.35 -4.35 -6.23
N LEU A 261 -21.98 -3.19 -6.80
CA LEU A 261 -20.58 -2.77 -6.89
C LEU A 261 -19.88 -2.77 -5.52
N PHE A 262 -20.50 -2.14 -4.52
CA PHE A 262 -19.92 -2.05 -3.19
C PHE A 262 -19.91 -3.38 -2.44
N SER A 263 -20.80 -4.30 -2.80
CA SER A 263 -20.96 -5.57 -2.09
C SER A 263 -19.83 -6.57 -2.34
N PHE A 264 -19.20 -6.54 -3.53
CA PHE A 264 -18.36 -7.66 -3.97
C PHE A 264 -16.84 -7.42 -4.03
N VAL A 265 -16.36 -6.18 -3.84
CA VAL A 265 -14.92 -5.85 -3.94
C VAL A 265 -14.08 -6.71 -2.99
N HIS A 266 -14.48 -6.84 -1.71
CA HIS A 266 -13.69 -7.54 -0.70
C HIS A 266 -13.43 -9.02 -1.02
N TYR A 267 -14.33 -9.71 -1.72
CA TYR A 267 -14.08 -11.10 -2.15
C TYR A 267 -12.98 -11.21 -3.20
N ALA A 268 -12.93 -10.25 -4.13
CA ALA A 268 -11.84 -10.19 -5.09
C ALA A 268 -10.50 -9.91 -4.39
N LEU A 269 -10.49 -9.05 -3.37
CA LEU A 269 -9.31 -8.82 -2.54
C LEU A 269 -8.85 -10.11 -1.84
N TYR A 270 -9.79 -10.88 -1.26
CA TYR A 270 -9.48 -12.19 -0.66
C TYR A 270 -8.88 -13.15 -1.69
N ALA A 271 -9.49 -13.26 -2.87
CA ALA A 271 -9.01 -14.14 -3.92
C ALA A 271 -7.59 -13.78 -4.39
N VAL A 272 -7.32 -12.48 -4.65
CA VAL A 272 -5.99 -12.02 -5.09
C VAL A 272 -4.96 -12.19 -3.97
N ALA A 273 -5.28 -11.81 -2.74
CA ALA A 273 -4.38 -11.96 -1.60
C ALA A 273 -4.02 -13.43 -1.35
N HIS A 274 -5.01 -14.33 -1.38
CA HIS A 274 -4.79 -15.77 -1.21
C HIS A 274 -3.98 -16.37 -2.36
N LEU A 275 -4.34 -16.04 -3.61
CA LEU A 275 -3.72 -16.61 -4.80
C LEU A 275 -2.24 -16.18 -4.92
N PHE A 276 -1.92 -14.90 -4.69
CA PHE A 276 -0.57 -14.40 -4.93
C PHE A 276 0.31 -14.36 -3.68
N ARG A 277 -0.26 -14.18 -2.48
CA ARG A 277 0.48 -14.06 -1.20
C ARG A 277 1.62 -13.03 -1.20
N THR A 278 1.54 -12.02 -2.05
CA THR A 278 2.54 -10.94 -2.16
C THR A 278 2.11 -9.62 -1.54
N VAL A 279 0.83 -9.51 -1.15
CA VAL A 279 0.26 -8.26 -0.65
C VAL A 279 0.82 -7.89 0.73
N GLU A 280 1.02 -6.60 0.96
CA GLU A 280 1.37 -6.08 2.29
C GLU A 280 0.21 -6.34 3.28
N PRO A 281 0.43 -7.05 4.39
CA PRO A 281 -0.65 -7.50 5.28
C PRO A 281 -1.55 -6.38 5.81
N GLY A 282 -0.96 -5.26 6.25
CA GLY A 282 -1.73 -4.11 6.74
C GLY A 282 -2.59 -3.45 5.66
N ARG A 283 -2.08 -3.37 4.42
CA ARG A 283 -2.84 -2.86 3.26
C ARG A 283 -4.04 -3.76 2.98
N PHE A 284 -3.81 -5.08 2.92
CA PHE A 284 -4.87 -6.05 2.69
C PHE A 284 -5.94 -6.01 3.78
N ALA A 285 -5.54 -6.05 5.04
CA ALA A 285 -6.47 -5.99 6.18
C ALA A 285 -7.32 -4.70 6.15
N ARG A 286 -6.71 -3.55 5.85
CA ARG A 286 -7.42 -2.27 5.69
C ARG A 286 -8.45 -2.34 4.57
N ASP A 287 -8.01 -2.68 3.36
CA ASP A 287 -8.86 -2.63 2.17
C ASP A 287 -10.02 -3.62 2.31
N ALA A 288 -9.74 -4.86 2.74
CA ALA A 288 -10.76 -5.87 2.95
C ALA A 288 -11.76 -5.47 4.04
N THR A 289 -11.29 -4.95 5.18
CA THR A 289 -12.17 -4.48 6.26
C THR A 289 -13.07 -3.36 5.77
N LEU A 290 -12.51 -2.36 5.10
CA LEU A 290 -13.27 -1.23 4.59
C LEU A 290 -14.38 -1.68 3.63
N PHE A 291 -14.04 -2.46 2.59
CA PHE A 291 -15.05 -2.90 1.62
C PHE A 291 -16.04 -3.90 2.21
N GLN A 292 -15.65 -4.69 3.21
CA GLN A 292 -16.60 -5.52 3.94
C GLN A 292 -17.59 -4.68 4.76
N LEU A 293 -17.12 -3.62 5.43
CA LEU A 293 -18.00 -2.71 6.17
C LEU A 293 -18.92 -1.92 5.24
N VAL A 294 -18.42 -1.45 4.09
CA VAL A 294 -19.26 -0.80 3.07
C VAL A 294 -20.29 -1.78 2.49
N ALA A 295 -19.90 -3.01 2.19
CA ALA A 295 -20.82 -4.06 1.73
C ALA A 295 -21.93 -4.34 2.76
N LEU A 296 -21.58 -4.54 4.03
CA LEU A 296 -22.57 -4.77 5.09
C LEU A 296 -23.44 -3.54 5.34
N GLY A 297 -22.85 -2.34 5.38
CA GLY A 297 -23.58 -1.10 5.57
C GLY A 297 -24.60 -0.85 4.46
N THR A 298 -24.21 -1.07 3.20
CA THR A 298 -25.15 -0.97 2.06
C THR A 298 -26.24 -2.04 2.13
N LEU A 299 -25.92 -3.28 2.49
CA LEU A 299 -26.90 -4.35 2.67
C LEU A 299 -27.91 -4.04 3.78
N PHE A 300 -27.44 -3.63 4.96
CA PHE A 300 -28.32 -3.27 6.09
C PHE A 300 -29.14 -2.01 5.83
N TRP A 301 -28.59 -1.05 5.08
CA TRP A 301 -29.37 0.08 4.60
C TRP A 301 -30.56 -0.38 3.74
N GLN A 302 -30.32 -1.25 2.75
CA GLN A 302 -31.40 -1.80 1.92
C GLN A 302 -32.39 -2.65 2.72
N TYR A 303 -31.90 -3.38 3.73
CA TYR A 303 -32.77 -4.11 4.66
C TYR A 303 -33.71 -3.16 5.41
N GLY A 304 -33.19 -2.07 5.97
CA GLY A 304 -34.00 -1.07 6.66
C GLY A 304 -35.04 -0.39 5.75
N GLN A 305 -34.69 -0.15 4.48
CA GLN A 305 -35.63 0.38 3.48
C GLN A 305 -36.78 -0.58 3.17
N ALA A 306 -36.57 -1.89 3.29
CA ALA A 306 -37.61 -2.90 3.12
C ALA A 306 -38.50 -3.07 4.36
N GLY A 307 -38.20 -2.39 5.46
CA GLY A 307 -38.84 -2.57 6.77
C GLY A 307 -38.04 -3.48 7.71
N PHE A 308 -38.35 -3.43 9.01
CA PHE A 308 -37.68 -4.26 10.00
C PHE A 308 -38.52 -5.49 10.37
N ASP A 309 -37.91 -6.67 10.28
CA ASP A 309 -38.44 -7.92 10.82
C ASP A 309 -37.54 -8.43 11.95
N ALA A 310 -38.10 -8.51 13.18
CA ALA A 310 -37.34 -8.84 14.38
C ALA A 310 -36.80 -10.29 14.39
N PRO A 311 -37.56 -11.32 14.01
CA PRO A 311 -37.02 -12.69 13.90
C PRO A 311 -35.85 -12.80 12.92
N SER A 312 -35.99 -12.22 11.72
CA SER A 312 -34.92 -12.13 10.72
C SER A 312 -33.68 -11.43 11.28
N LEU A 313 -33.84 -10.28 11.94
CA LEU A 313 -32.74 -9.55 12.57
C LEU A 313 -32.07 -10.34 13.70
N ALA A 314 -32.82 -11.10 14.49
CA ALA A 314 -32.27 -11.91 15.56
C ALA A 314 -31.35 -13.01 14.99
N VAL A 315 -31.79 -13.72 13.94
CA VAL A 315 -30.96 -14.73 13.26
C VAL A 315 -29.75 -14.09 12.59
N ALA A 316 -29.94 -12.93 11.93
CA ALA A 316 -28.85 -12.19 11.31
C ALA A 316 -27.79 -11.75 12.34
N ALA A 317 -28.24 -11.22 13.49
CA ALA A 317 -27.39 -10.79 14.59
C ALA A 317 -26.61 -11.96 15.20
N LEU A 318 -27.22 -13.13 15.36
CA LEU A 318 -26.54 -14.34 15.82
C LEU A 318 -25.44 -14.78 14.83
N GLY A 319 -25.72 -14.81 13.53
CA GLY A 319 -24.74 -15.19 12.51
C GLY A 319 -23.57 -14.20 12.38
N PHE A 320 -23.88 -12.91 12.20
CA PHE A 320 -22.84 -11.88 12.13
C PHE A 320 -22.11 -11.71 13.47
N GLY A 321 -22.79 -11.90 14.60
CA GLY A 321 -22.20 -11.93 15.93
C GLY A 321 -21.21 -13.08 16.11
N LEU A 322 -21.53 -14.29 15.63
CA LEU A 322 -20.60 -15.42 15.61
C LEU A 322 -19.34 -15.09 14.78
N SER A 323 -19.51 -14.42 13.64
CA SER A 323 -18.39 -13.97 12.81
C SER A 323 -17.51 -12.95 13.54
N GLY A 324 -18.13 -12.00 14.24
CA GLY A 324 -17.45 -10.99 15.05
C GLY A 324 -16.69 -11.61 16.22
N LEU A 325 -17.30 -12.58 16.92
CA LEU A 325 -16.65 -13.31 18.00
C LEU A 325 -15.46 -14.13 17.50
N ALA A 326 -15.60 -14.78 16.33
CA ALA A 326 -14.50 -15.48 15.68
C ALA A 326 -13.35 -14.54 15.33
N PHE A 327 -13.64 -13.35 14.78
CA PHE A 327 -12.65 -12.31 14.53
C PHE A 327 -11.94 -11.86 15.81
N LEU A 328 -12.68 -11.57 16.88
CA LEU A 328 -12.11 -11.17 18.17
C LEU A 328 -11.21 -12.28 18.75
N ARG A 329 -11.56 -13.55 18.52
CA ARG A 329 -10.80 -14.69 19.01
C ARG A 329 -9.50 -14.94 18.22
N LEU A 330 -9.53 -14.76 16.89
CA LEU A 330 -8.34 -14.87 16.04
C LEU A 330 -7.42 -13.66 16.15
N GLY A 331 -8.01 -12.47 16.32
CA GLY A 331 -7.36 -11.20 16.06
C GLY A 331 -7.30 -10.85 14.56
N SER A 332 -7.02 -9.59 14.28
CA SER A 332 -6.95 -9.06 12.91
C SER A 332 -5.87 -9.75 12.07
N ASP A 333 -4.66 -9.92 12.63
CA ASP A 333 -3.52 -10.44 11.88
C ASP A 333 -3.77 -11.86 11.34
N ARG A 334 -4.35 -12.75 12.16
CA ARG A 334 -4.65 -14.12 11.72
C ARG A 334 -5.88 -14.20 10.82
N THR A 335 -6.86 -13.31 11.00
CA THR A 335 -8.07 -13.26 10.14
C THR A 335 -7.70 -12.97 8.68
N TYR A 336 -6.77 -12.04 8.45
CA TYR A 336 -6.41 -11.59 7.11
C TYR A 336 -5.17 -12.32 6.58
N PHE A 337 -5.22 -13.65 6.60
CA PHE A 337 -4.19 -14.55 6.08
C PHE A 337 -2.79 -14.32 6.67
N GLY A 338 -2.69 -13.84 7.92
CA GLY A 338 -1.39 -13.55 8.51
C GLY A 338 -0.49 -14.77 8.67
N ALA A 339 -1.04 -15.99 8.74
CA ALA A 339 -0.22 -17.19 8.75
C ALA A 339 0.39 -17.46 7.36
N GLU A 340 -0.40 -17.31 6.31
CA GLU A 340 -0.04 -17.52 4.91
C GLU A 340 0.89 -16.42 4.38
N LEU A 341 0.78 -15.20 4.93
CA LEU A 341 1.63 -14.06 4.62
C LEU A 341 2.87 -13.96 5.53
N GLY A 342 3.06 -14.91 6.46
CA GLY A 342 4.24 -14.97 7.34
C GLY A 342 4.28 -13.93 8.46
N VAL A 343 3.14 -13.32 8.81
CA VAL A 343 2.99 -12.35 9.91
C VAL A 343 2.89 -13.05 11.26
N VAL A 344 2.18 -14.17 11.33
CA VAL A 344 2.02 -14.97 12.54
C VAL A 344 2.37 -16.43 12.26
N PRO A 345 2.90 -17.19 13.23
CA PRO A 345 3.17 -18.60 13.01
C PRO A 345 1.86 -19.37 12.74
N PRO A 346 1.91 -20.40 11.88
CA PRO A 346 0.76 -21.28 11.66
C PRO A 346 0.35 -21.94 12.98
N GLY A 347 -0.95 -22.05 13.22
CA GLY A 347 -1.45 -22.63 14.46
C GLY A 347 -2.96 -22.76 14.48
N LYS A 348 -3.45 -23.74 15.24
CA LYS A 348 -4.89 -23.92 15.46
C LYS A 348 -5.31 -23.14 16.70
N VAL A 349 -6.45 -22.45 16.59
CA VAL A 349 -7.08 -21.78 17.73
C VAL A 349 -8.11 -22.73 18.32
N SER A 350 -7.91 -23.14 19.57
CA SER A 350 -8.75 -24.15 20.25
C SER A 350 -9.93 -23.55 21.02
N GLY A 351 -9.94 -22.23 21.27
CA GLY A 351 -11.06 -21.58 21.97
C GLY A 351 -12.30 -21.45 21.09
N PHE A 352 -13.47 -21.33 21.73
CA PHE A 352 -14.72 -21.02 21.02
C PHE A 352 -14.59 -19.68 20.25
N PRO A 353 -15.09 -19.59 19.00
CA PRO A 353 -15.86 -20.61 18.29
C PRO A 353 -15.05 -21.64 17.48
N TYR A 354 -13.75 -21.44 17.25
CA TYR A 354 -12.93 -22.32 16.40
C TYR A 354 -12.77 -23.75 16.92
N GLY A 355 -12.76 -23.94 18.25
CA GLY A 355 -12.70 -25.28 18.85
C GLY A 355 -13.96 -26.13 18.70
N VAL A 356 -15.05 -25.56 18.17
CA VAL A 356 -16.37 -26.21 18.10
C VAL A 356 -16.94 -26.17 16.68
N ILE A 357 -16.84 -25.03 16.01
CA ILE A 357 -17.42 -24.80 14.69
C ILE A 357 -16.29 -24.69 13.67
N PRO A 358 -16.26 -25.55 12.62
CA PRO A 358 -15.34 -25.39 11.50
C PRO A 358 -15.61 -24.08 10.76
N HIS A 359 -14.56 -23.28 10.50
CA HIS A 359 -14.65 -21.99 9.80
C HIS A 359 -15.78 -21.08 10.33
N PRO A 360 -15.78 -20.74 11.63
CA PRO A 360 -16.90 -20.05 12.29
C PRO A 360 -17.19 -18.67 11.71
N MET A 361 -16.20 -18.01 11.11
CA MET A 361 -16.41 -16.76 10.37
C MET A 361 -17.29 -16.96 9.14
N ILE A 362 -16.98 -17.96 8.29
CA ILE A 362 -17.77 -18.24 7.08
C ILE A 362 -19.16 -18.73 7.48
N VAL A 363 -19.25 -19.68 8.40
CA VAL A 363 -20.52 -20.20 8.91
C VAL A 363 -21.38 -19.07 9.47
N GLY A 364 -20.81 -18.19 10.29
CA GLY A 364 -21.51 -17.03 10.84
C GLY A 364 -22.04 -16.10 9.74
N LYS A 365 -21.26 -15.82 8.69
CA LYS A 365 -21.74 -15.01 7.56
C LYS A 365 -22.90 -15.67 6.81
N LEU A 366 -22.83 -16.98 6.57
CA LEU A 366 -23.91 -17.73 5.92
C LEU A 366 -25.20 -17.70 6.74
N VAL A 367 -25.11 -17.91 8.06
CA VAL A 367 -26.25 -17.77 8.98
C VAL A 367 -26.78 -16.33 8.98
N GLY A 368 -25.87 -15.35 8.95
CA GLY A 368 -26.22 -13.92 8.87
C GLY A 368 -27.09 -13.61 7.65
N PHE A 369 -26.66 -14.02 6.46
CA PHE A 369 -27.44 -13.82 5.23
C PHE A 369 -28.72 -14.64 5.19
N ALA A 370 -28.71 -15.87 5.71
CA ALA A 370 -29.93 -16.67 5.85
C ALA A 370 -30.95 -15.98 6.76
N GLY A 371 -30.49 -15.35 7.85
CA GLY A 371 -31.30 -14.51 8.72
C GLY A 371 -31.96 -13.38 7.94
N LEU A 372 -31.17 -12.55 7.24
CA LEU A 372 -31.71 -11.47 6.39
C LEU A 372 -32.69 -11.98 5.33
N ALA A 373 -32.46 -13.18 4.79
CA ALA A 373 -33.35 -13.81 3.83
C ALA A 373 -34.70 -14.20 4.43
N LEU A 374 -34.88 -14.29 5.75
CA LEU A 374 -36.18 -14.60 6.36
C LEU A 374 -37.20 -13.46 6.15
N HIS A 375 -36.72 -12.21 6.12
CA HIS A 375 -37.55 -11.04 5.89
C HIS A 375 -38.10 -11.04 4.44
N ALA A 376 -39.41 -11.33 4.30
CA ALA A 376 -40.01 -11.59 3.00
C ALA A 376 -39.93 -10.42 1.99
N PRO A 377 -40.25 -9.16 2.34
CA PRO A 377 -40.04 -8.00 1.47
C PRO A 377 -38.59 -7.85 0.99
N PHE A 378 -37.62 -7.97 1.91
CA PHE A 378 -36.21 -7.85 1.56
C PHE A 378 -35.75 -8.98 0.65
N ARG A 379 -36.12 -10.23 0.96
CA ARG A 379 -35.84 -11.39 0.11
C ARG A 379 -36.42 -11.22 -1.28
N ALA A 380 -37.67 -10.76 -1.41
CA ALA A 380 -38.30 -10.57 -2.71
C ALA A 380 -37.51 -9.59 -3.60
N ALA A 381 -36.95 -8.53 -3.02
CA ALA A 381 -36.18 -7.52 -3.75
C ALA A 381 -34.69 -7.88 -3.95
N TRP A 382 -34.07 -8.58 -2.99
CA TRP A 382 -32.61 -8.71 -2.88
C TRP A 382 -32.10 -10.16 -2.77
N TRP A 383 -32.92 -11.18 -3.05
CA TRP A 383 -32.43 -12.57 -3.04
C TRP A 383 -31.20 -12.83 -3.93
N PRO A 384 -31.03 -12.22 -5.13
CA PRO A 384 -29.85 -12.50 -5.95
C PRO A 384 -28.57 -11.99 -5.28
N LEU A 385 -28.66 -10.84 -4.60
CA LEU A 385 -27.56 -10.27 -3.82
C LEU A 385 -27.14 -11.20 -2.68
N LEU A 386 -28.12 -11.72 -1.93
CA LEU A 386 -27.86 -12.68 -0.84
C LEU A 386 -27.25 -13.98 -1.36
N LEU A 387 -27.79 -14.53 -2.44
CA LEU A 387 -27.27 -15.74 -3.06
C LEU A 387 -25.83 -15.55 -3.56
N ALA A 388 -25.54 -14.40 -4.19
CA ALA A 388 -24.19 -14.08 -4.65
C ALA A 388 -23.21 -13.96 -3.49
N HIS A 389 -23.57 -13.34 -2.36
CA HIS A 389 -22.73 -13.32 -1.15
C HIS A 389 -22.43 -14.73 -0.63
N VAL A 390 -23.45 -15.59 -0.55
CA VAL A 390 -23.31 -16.99 -0.15
C VAL A 390 -22.36 -17.73 -1.10
N ALA A 391 -22.56 -17.60 -2.41
CA ALA A 391 -21.70 -18.22 -3.41
C ALA A 391 -20.25 -17.75 -3.29
N CYS A 392 -20.00 -16.45 -3.10
CA CYS A 392 -18.65 -15.92 -2.91
C CYS A 392 -17.99 -16.48 -1.63
N TYR A 393 -18.71 -16.62 -0.52
CA TYR A 393 -18.16 -17.24 0.69
C TYR A 393 -17.87 -18.73 0.52
N VAL A 394 -18.69 -19.45 -0.26
CA VAL A 394 -18.40 -20.84 -0.62
C VAL A 394 -17.13 -20.92 -1.46
N VAL A 395 -16.93 -20.00 -2.43
CA VAL A 395 -15.69 -19.94 -3.21
C VAL A 395 -14.48 -19.67 -2.32
N VAL A 396 -14.58 -18.72 -1.37
CA VAL A 396 -13.51 -18.43 -0.40
C VAL A 396 -13.20 -19.67 0.45
N LEU A 397 -14.23 -20.38 0.93
CA LEU A 397 -14.04 -21.64 1.67
C LEU A 397 -13.34 -22.70 0.80
N CYS A 398 -13.77 -22.87 -0.45
CA CYS A 398 -13.14 -23.82 -1.37
C CYS A 398 -11.67 -23.47 -1.63
N GLN A 399 -11.33 -22.17 -1.71
CA GLN A 399 -9.94 -21.72 -1.83
C GLN A 399 -9.13 -22.07 -0.57
N GLU A 400 -9.65 -21.78 0.62
CA GLU A 400 -9.00 -22.13 1.89
C GLU A 400 -8.76 -23.63 2.02
N VAL A 401 -9.77 -24.45 1.69
CA VAL A 401 -9.68 -25.91 1.77
C VAL A 401 -8.74 -26.49 0.72
N ALA A 402 -8.75 -25.95 -0.51
CA ALA A 402 -7.88 -26.42 -1.58
C ALA A 402 -6.42 -26.01 -1.36
N GLY A 403 -6.17 -24.88 -0.67
CA GLY A 403 -4.84 -24.39 -0.34
C GLY A 403 -3.96 -24.09 -1.57
N ARG A 404 -4.54 -23.87 -2.75
CA ARG A 404 -3.81 -23.64 -4.00
C ARG A 404 -3.45 -22.16 -4.16
N HIS A 405 -2.16 -21.87 -4.30
CA HIS A 405 -1.66 -20.50 -4.51
C HIS A 405 -0.47 -20.49 -5.46
N LEU A 406 -0.18 -19.32 -6.02
CA LEU A 406 1.00 -19.00 -6.82
C LEU A 406 2.14 -18.40 -5.99
N GLY A 407 1.92 -18.16 -4.69
CA GLY A 407 2.85 -17.42 -3.84
C GLY A 407 4.28 -17.96 -3.75
N ASP A 408 4.51 -19.24 -4.04
CA ASP A 408 5.87 -19.82 -4.05
C ASP A 408 6.54 -19.68 -5.42
N THR A 409 5.75 -19.67 -6.49
CA THR A 409 6.23 -19.62 -7.88
C THR A 409 6.26 -18.21 -8.46
N TYR A 410 5.50 -17.28 -7.89
CA TYR A 410 5.35 -15.92 -8.39
C TYR A 410 6.21 -14.93 -7.61
N ARG A 411 7.07 -14.24 -8.34
CA ARG A 411 7.80 -13.05 -7.90
C ARG A 411 7.76 -12.01 -9.03
N PHE A 412 7.22 -10.83 -8.75
CA PHE A 412 7.09 -9.77 -9.75
C PHE A 412 8.43 -9.42 -10.38
N GLU A 413 9.49 -9.21 -9.59
CA GLU A 413 10.80 -8.80 -10.10
C GLU A 413 11.49 -9.88 -10.93
N GLU A 414 11.22 -11.17 -10.68
CA GLU A 414 11.74 -12.26 -11.51
C GLU A 414 10.98 -12.31 -12.84
N THR A 415 9.64 -12.24 -12.78
CA THR A 415 8.78 -12.18 -13.96
C THR A 415 9.13 -10.97 -14.84
N TYR A 416 9.40 -9.81 -14.22
CA TYR A 416 9.86 -8.61 -14.90
C TYR A 416 11.23 -8.77 -15.53
N ARG A 417 12.20 -9.39 -14.82
CA ARG A 417 13.53 -9.66 -15.38
C ARG A 417 13.44 -10.51 -16.63
N ASP A 418 12.60 -11.54 -16.63
CA ASP A 418 12.38 -12.39 -17.80
C ASP A 418 11.69 -11.62 -18.93
N PHE A 419 10.61 -10.88 -18.64
CA PHE A 419 9.93 -10.02 -19.60
C PHE A 419 10.87 -8.99 -20.24
N ALA A 420 11.71 -8.33 -19.44
CA ALA A 420 12.62 -7.27 -19.86
C ALA A 420 13.66 -7.77 -20.88
N ARG A 421 14.09 -9.04 -20.81
CA ARG A 421 15.01 -9.65 -21.81
C ARG A 421 14.47 -9.56 -23.25
N PHE A 422 13.15 -9.51 -23.40
CA PHE A 422 12.45 -9.45 -24.69
C PHE A 422 11.98 -8.02 -25.05
N HIS A 423 12.22 -7.05 -24.17
CA HIS A 423 11.80 -5.65 -24.31
C HIS A 423 12.95 -4.73 -23.92
N GLN A 424 14.06 -4.77 -24.66
CA GLN A 424 15.27 -3.98 -24.42
C GLN A 424 15.20 -2.63 -25.14
N LYS A 425 14.53 -2.53 -26.30
CA LYS A 425 14.39 -1.28 -27.04
C LYS A 425 13.25 -0.42 -26.49
N THR A 426 13.53 0.86 -26.19
CA THR A 426 12.53 1.82 -25.69
C THR A 426 11.37 1.98 -26.67
N GLY A 427 11.66 2.03 -27.97
CA GLY A 427 10.62 2.11 -29.01
C GLY A 427 9.65 0.92 -28.96
N ASN A 428 10.17 -0.30 -28.74
CA ASN A 428 9.32 -1.49 -28.62
C ASN A 428 8.38 -1.38 -27.41
N VAL A 429 8.90 -0.93 -26.26
CA VAL A 429 8.10 -0.73 -25.04
C VAL A 429 7.02 0.33 -25.23
N VAL A 430 7.32 1.44 -25.91
CA VAL A 430 6.35 2.51 -26.17
C VAL A 430 5.22 2.03 -27.09
N VAL A 431 5.54 1.31 -28.17
CA VAL A 431 4.52 0.73 -29.06
C VAL A 431 3.67 -0.27 -28.29
N HIS A 432 4.28 -1.11 -27.43
CA HIS A 432 3.53 -2.03 -26.57
C HIS A 432 2.61 -1.31 -25.57
N LEU A 433 3.05 -0.19 -24.97
CA LEU A 433 2.19 0.62 -24.11
C LEU A 433 0.99 1.16 -24.88
N PHE A 434 1.16 1.62 -26.12
CA PHE A 434 0.03 2.12 -26.89
C PHE A 434 -0.91 1.00 -27.33
N SER A 435 -0.37 -0.08 -27.88
CA SER A 435 -1.15 -1.22 -28.37
C SER A 435 -1.86 -1.99 -27.26
N THR A 436 -1.27 -2.06 -26.05
CA THR A 436 -1.96 -2.58 -24.85
C THR A 436 -3.17 -1.72 -24.50
N GLY A 437 -3.11 -0.41 -24.74
CA GLY A 437 -4.20 0.52 -24.41
C GLY A 437 -5.37 0.32 -25.35
N ILE A 438 -5.08 0.14 -26.64
CA ILE A 438 -6.06 -0.28 -27.65
C ILE A 438 -6.67 -1.63 -27.26
N GLY A 439 -5.83 -2.61 -26.87
CA GLY A 439 -6.28 -3.93 -26.45
C GLY A 439 -7.21 -3.88 -25.25
N LEU A 440 -6.85 -3.12 -24.21
CA LEU A 440 -7.68 -2.90 -23.01
C LEU A 440 -8.99 -2.19 -23.33
N LEU A 441 -8.98 -1.20 -24.24
CA LEU A 441 -10.21 -0.55 -24.70
C LEU A 441 -11.13 -1.57 -25.40
N GLY A 442 -10.56 -2.50 -26.17
CA GLY A 442 -11.26 -3.65 -26.74
C GLY A 442 -11.85 -4.57 -25.65
N VAL A 443 -11.08 -4.91 -24.62
CA VAL A 443 -11.57 -5.71 -23.47
C VAL A 443 -12.72 -5.01 -22.76
N PHE A 444 -12.60 -3.70 -22.48
CA PHE A 444 -13.68 -2.91 -21.88
C PHE A 444 -14.91 -2.86 -22.76
N GLY A 445 -14.75 -2.72 -24.08
CA GLY A 445 -15.85 -2.83 -25.03
C GLY A 445 -16.55 -4.18 -25.00
N LEU A 446 -15.81 -5.29 -24.93
CA LEU A 446 -16.37 -6.64 -24.84
C LEU A 446 -17.13 -6.86 -23.53
N VAL A 447 -16.54 -6.43 -22.40
CA VAL A 447 -17.20 -6.47 -21.09
C VAL A 447 -18.47 -5.61 -21.09
N GLY A 448 -18.42 -4.41 -21.66
CA GLY A 448 -19.55 -3.52 -21.79
C GLY A 448 -20.68 -4.09 -22.66
N ALA A 449 -20.34 -4.70 -23.79
CA ALA A 449 -21.29 -5.37 -24.67
C ALA A 449 -21.95 -6.58 -23.97
N ALA A 450 -21.17 -7.37 -23.23
CA ALA A 450 -21.69 -8.48 -22.43
C ALA A 450 -22.61 -7.99 -21.30
N ALA A 451 -22.23 -6.91 -20.61
CA ALA A 451 -23.06 -6.29 -19.58
C ALA A 451 -24.40 -5.83 -20.15
N LEU A 452 -24.39 -5.17 -21.31
CA LEU A 452 -25.60 -4.74 -22.00
C LEU A 452 -26.50 -5.93 -22.37
N ALA A 453 -25.91 -7.01 -22.89
CA ALA A 453 -26.65 -8.23 -23.23
C ALA A 453 -27.30 -8.91 -22.02
N LEU A 454 -26.74 -8.70 -20.82
CA LEU A 454 -27.28 -9.18 -19.55
C LEU A 454 -28.21 -8.18 -18.86
N GLY A 455 -28.50 -7.03 -19.49
CA GLY A 455 -29.37 -5.99 -18.94
C GLY A 455 -28.72 -5.13 -17.85
N ALA A 456 -27.39 -5.14 -17.73
CA ALA A 456 -26.63 -4.30 -16.80
C ALA A 456 -26.07 -3.06 -17.51
N THR A 457 -25.81 -1.99 -16.74
CA THR A 457 -25.22 -0.77 -17.29
C THR A 457 -23.74 -0.99 -17.66
N PRO A 458 -23.33 -0.84 -18.93
CA PRO A 458 -21.96 -1.12 -19.37
C PRO A 458 -20.89 -0.36 -18.61
N ALA A 459 -21.10 0.94 -18.35
CA ALA A 459 -20.17 1.79 -17.62
C ALA A 459 -19.86 1.28 -16.21
N VAL A 460 -20.89 0.78 -15.51
CA VAL A 460 -20.81 0.26 -14.15
C VAL A 460 -20.00 -1.03 -14.13
N VAL A 461 -20.32 -1.99 -14.99
CA VAL A 461 -19.62 -3.30 -15.04
C VAL A 461 -18.16 -3.12 -15.47
N VAL A 462 -17.89 -2.27 -16.46
CA VAL A 462 -16.52 -1.98 -16.89
C VAL A 462 -15.72 -1.28 -15.79
N ALA A 463 -16.30 -0.31 -15.09
CA ALA A 463 -15.66 0.32 -13.94
C ALA A 463 -15.36 -0.69 -12.82
N PHE A 464 -16.25 -1.65 -12.57
CA PHE A 464 -15.98 -2.74 -11.61
C PHE A 464 -14.75 -3.54 -12.01
N VAL A 465 -14.70 -4.03 -13.26
CA VAL A 465 -13.56 -4.81 -13.77
C VAL A 465 -12.25 -4.02 -13.71
N ALA A 466 -12.27 -2.73 -14.08
CA ALA A 466 -11.11 -1.86 -13.97
C ALA A 466 -10.63 -1.70 -12.52
N VAL A 467 -11.56 -1.57 -11.56
CA VAL A 467 -11.23 -1.52 -10.12
C VAL A 467 -10.63 -2.83 -9.62
N LEU A 468 -11.18 -3.98 -10.02
CA LEU A 468 -10.61 -5.28 -9.67
C LEU A 468 -9.18 -5.41 -10.19
N TYR A 469 -8.94 -4.94 -11.42
CA TYR A 469 -7.61 -4.94 -12.02
C TYR A 469 -6.65 -3.94 -11.33
N ALA A 470 -7.16 -2.79 -10.86
CA ALA A 470 -6.38 -1.84 -10.08
C ALA A 470 -5.90 -2.44 -8.75
N TYR A 471 -6.75 -3.16 -8.02
CA TYR A 471 -6.33 -3.89 -6.81
C TYR A 471 -5.37 -5.03 -7.11
N PHE A 472 -5.60 -5.75 -8.21
CA PHE A 472 -4.65 -6.75 -8.68
C PHE A 472 -3.25 -6.15 -8.87
N CYS A 473 -3.13 -4.99 -9.53
CA CYS A 473 -1.86 -4.29 -9.68
C CYS A 473 -1.28 -3.86 -8.31
N ALA A 474 -2.11 -3.30 -7.43
CA ALA A 474 -1.69 -2.85 -6.10
C ALA A 474 -1.19 -3.97 -5.17
N TYR A 475 -1.60 -5.22 -5.42
CA TYR A 475 -1.28 -6.38 -4.58
C TYR A 475 -0.15 -7.23 -5.14
N THR A 476 0.06 -7.17 -6.46
CA THR A 476 1.03 -8.04 -7.16
C THR A 476 2.26 -7.32 -7.69
N ALA A 477 2.26 -5.98 -7.77
CA ALA A 477 3.38 -5.19 -8.28
C ALA A 477 3.93 -4.20 -7.21
N PRO A 478 5.20 -3.76 -7.32
CA PRO A 478 5.78 -2.72 -6.47
C PRO A 478 4.99 -1.41 -6.54
N ASP A 479 4.94 -0.66 -5.44
CA ASP A 479 4.04 0.50 -5.26
C ASP A 479 4.09 1.53 -6.41
N GLN A 480 5.28 1.94 -6.85
CA GLN A 480 5.42 2.90 -7.97
C GLN A 480 4.94 2.31 -9.31
N THR A 481 5.16 1.01 -9.52
CA THR A 481 4.72 0.30 -10.74
C THR A 481 3.22 0.08 -10.73
N ALA A 482 2.67 -0.33 -9.58
CA ALA A 482 1.24 -0.45 -9.38
C ALA A 482 0.53 0.88 -9.63
N LEU A 483 1.04 1.99 -9.09
CA LEU A 483 0.47 3.31 -9.30
C LEU A 483 0.49 3.74 -10.77
N ALA A 484 1.61 3.53 -11.48
CA ALA A 484 1.68 3.79 -12.92
C ALA A 484 0.65 2.96 -13.70
N SER A 485 0.48 1.68 -13.33
CA SER A 485 -0.48 0.77 -13.95
C SER A 485 -1.91 1.20 -13.71
N ILE A 486 -2.25 1.60 -12.48
CA ILE A 486 -3.57 2.08 -12.09
C ILE A 486 -3.91 3.37 -12.86
N LEU A 487 -2.97 4.32 -12.94
CA LEU A 487 -3.16 5.55 -13.71
C LEU A 487 -3.34 5.27 -15.20
N TYR A 488 -2.56 4.36 -15.75
CA TYR A 488 -2.69 3.93 -17.14
C TYR A 488 -4.07 3.31 -17.42
N VAL A 489 -4.53 2.39 -16.57
CA VAL A 489 -5.86 1.78 -16.66
C VAL A 489 -6.96 2.82 -16.48
N ALA A 490 -6.78 3.78 -15.57
CA ALA A 490 -7.74 4.87 -15.36
C ALA A 490 -7.87 5.78 -16.60
N VAL A 491 -6.78 6.03 -17.32
CA VAL A 491 -6.82 6.77 -18.60
C VAL A 491 -7.60 5.99 -19.66
N VAL A 492 -7.36 4.69 -19.79
CA VAL A 492 -8.11 3.84 -20.74
C VAL A 492 -9.59 3.75 -20.35
N LEU A 493 -9.89 3.64 -19.06
CA LEU A 493 -11.26 3.64 -18.54
C LEU A 493 -11.96 4.98 -18.84
N ALA A 494 -11.29 6.10 -18.58
CA ALA A 494 -11.83 7.43 -18.90
C ALA A 494 -12.10 7.57 -20.40
N ALA A 495 -11.20 7.08 -21.26
CA ALA A 495 -11.41 7.05 -22.70
C ALA A 495 -12.64 6.21 -23.09
N TYR A 496 -12.83 5.03 -22.48
CA TYR A 496 -14.02 4.21 -22.68
C TYR A 496 -15.30 4.92 -22.23
N LEU A 497 -15.30 5.52 -21.04
CA LEU A 497 -16.46 6.22 -20.47
C LEU A 497 -16.82 7.51 -21.22
N ALA A 498 -15.85 8.10 -21.93
CA ALA A 498 -16.06 9.28 -22.76
C ALA A 498 -16.69 8.94 -24.13
N LEU A 499 -16.79 7.66 -24.51
CA LEU A 499 -17.44 7.27 -25.75
C LEU A 499 -18.95 7.53 -25.66
N PRO A 500 -19.57 8.15 -26.68
CA PRO A 500 -20.99 8.49 -26.65
C PRO A 500 -21.90 7.26 -26.71
N THR A 501 -21.39 6.13 -27.19
CA THR A 501 -22.10 4.86 -27.28
C THR A 501 -21.20 3.72 -26.82
N THR A 502 -21.82 2.67 -26.29
CA THR A 502 -21.09 1.44 -25.94
C THR A 502 -20.52 0.83 -27.22
N LEU A 503 -19.26 0.42 -27.18
CA LEU A 503 -18.61 -0.25 -28.30
C LEU A 503 -19.36 -1.55 -28.62
N GLY A 504 -19.80 -1.70 -29.87
CA GLY A 504 -20.34 -2.97 -30.36
C GLY A 504 -19.28 -4.08 -30.27
N TRP A 505 -19.71 -5.31 -30.02
CA TRP A 505 -18.81 -6.44 -29.77
C TRP A 505 -17.79 -6.68 -30.91
N LEU A 506 -18.16 -6.43 -32.17
CA LEU A 506 -17.26 -6.52 -33.33
C LEU A 506 -16.13 -5.49 -33.29
N VAL A 507 -16.46 -4.23 -32.98
CA VAL A 507 -15.46 -3.15 -32.86
C VAL A 507 -14.54 -3.45 -31.69
N ALA A 508 -15.10 -3.86 -30.55
CA ALA A 508 -14.35 -4.23 -29.37
C ALA A 508 -13.37 -5.40 -29.61
N ALA A 509 -13.83 -6.46 -30.29
CA ALA A 509 -12.97 -7.57 -30.72
C ALA A 509 -11.90 -7.11 -31.72
N GLY A 510 -12.25 -6.24 -32.66
CA GLY A 510 -11.32 -5.65 -33.62
C GLY A 510 -10.20 -4.85 -32.95
N LEU A 511 -10.52 -4.04 -31.94
CA LEU A 511 -9.52 -3.31 -31.13
C LEU A 511 -8.60 -4.27 -30.37
N LEU A 512 -9.16 -5.33 -29.77
CA LEU A 512 -8.35 -6.34 -29.08
C LEU A 512 -7.35 -7.01 -30.04
N VAL A 513 -7.82 -7.47 -31.20
CA VAL A 513 -6.97 -8.08 -32.25
C VAL A 513 -5.93 -7.09 -32.75
N LEU A 514 -6.32 -5.85 -33.04
CA LEU A 514 -5.40 -4.81 -33.49
C LEU A 514 -4.29 -4.54 -32.47
N GLY A 515 -4.65 -4.46 -31.18
CA GLY A 515 -3.69 -4.31 -30.09
C GLY A 515 -2.68 -5.45 -30.08
N THR A 516 -3.13 -6.70 -30.15
CA THR A 516 -2.25 -7.89 -30.17
C THR A 516 -1.35 -7.91 -31.41
N VAL A 517 -1.90 -7.69 -32.61
CA VAL A 517 -1.10 -7.68 -33.86
C VAL A 517 -0.05 -6.57 -33.84
N ALA A 518 -0.39 -5.39 -33.32
CA ALA A 518 0.57 -4.29 -33.21
C ALA A 518 1.74 -4.62 -32.26
N GLN A 519 1.52 -5.41 -31.21
CA GLN A 519 2.61 -5.90 -30.33
C GLN A 519 3.57 -6.82 -31.09
N ASP A 520 3.05 -7.79 -31.83
CA ASP A 520 3.87 -8.72 -32.60
C ASP A 520 4.65 -8.01 -33.73
N VAL A 521 4.00 -7.07 -34.43
CA VAL A 521 4.67 -6.23 -35.45
C VAL A 521 5.80 -5.42 -34.81
N SER A 522 5.61 -4.89 -33.60
CA SER A 522 6.64 -4.14 -32.89
C SER A 522 7.89 -5.00 -32.63
N HIS A 523 7.71 -6.24 -32.19
CA HIS A 523 8.83 -7.18 -32.03
C HIS A 523 9.60 -7.41 -33.34
N ILE A 524 8.90 -7.52 -34.48
CA ILE A 524 9.53 -7.65 -35.80
C ILE A 524 10.32 -6.38 -36.17
N VAL A 525 9.72 -5.20 -36.01
CA VAL A 525 10.34 -3.91 -36.34
C VAL A 525 11.60 -3.65 -35.50
N PHE A 526 11.54 -3.92 -34.21
CA PHE A 526 12.67 -3.72 -33.29
C PHE A 526 13.65 -4.90 -33.22
N ARG A 527 13.40 -5.98 -33.99
CA ARG A 527 14.20 -7.21 -34.03
C ARG A 527 14.38 -7.86 -32.65
N GLU A 528 13.32 -7.86 -31.84
CA GLU A 528 13.27 -8.52 -30.53
C GLU A 528 12.39 -9.76 -30.61
N ARG A 529 12.76 -10.85 -29.92
CA ARG A 529 11.86 -12.00 -29.78
C ARG A 529 10.70 -11.65 -28.86
N THR A 530 9.55 -12.30 -29.02
CA THR A 530 8.41 -12.14 -28.09
C THR A 530 8.69 -12.88 -26.79
N TYR A 531 8.22 -12.37 -25.66
CA TYR A 531 8.33 -13.09 -24.38
C TYR A 531 7.56 -14.43 -24.43
N MET A 532 6.41 -14.46 -25.09
CA MET A 532 5.61 -15.68 -25.30
C MET A 532 6.41 -16.81 -25.97
N SER A 533 7.32 -16.48 -26.89
CA SER A 533 8.17 -17.47 -27.57
C SER A 533 9.04 -18.30 -26.61
N SER A 534 9.33 -17.77 -25.42
CA SER A 534 10.18 -18.44 -24.42
C SER A 534 9.49 -19.60 -23.68
N TYR A 535 8.16 -19.57 -23.55
CA TYR A 535 7.43 -20.56 -22.74
C TYR A 535 6.32 -21.30 -23.49
N GLN A 536 5.92 -20.87 -24.69
CA GLN A 536 4.78 -21.43 -25.42
C GLN A 536 4.88 -22.95 -25.70
N ARG A 537 6.08 -23.54 -25.65
CA ARG A 537 6.31 -24.99 -25.85
C ARG A 537 6.50 -25.77 -24.54
N GLY A 538 6.49 -25.10 -23.38
CA GLY A 538 6.74 -25.71 -22.08
C GLY A 538 5.48 -26.30 -21.43
N ARG A 539 5.68 -27.23 -20.48
CA ARG A 539 4.60 -27.62 -19.56
C ARG A 539 4.18 -26.40 -18.74
N GLY A 540 2.87 -26.15 -18.63
CA GLY A 540 2.34 -24.97 -17.94
C GLY A 540 2.24 -23.70 -18.81
N ALA A 541 2.46 -23.79 -20.12
CA ALA A 541 2.36 -22.65 -21.05
C ALA A 541 1.06 -21.85 -20.91
N VAL A 542 -0.08 -22.52 -20.69
CA VAL A 542 -1.39 -21.85 -20.50
C VAL A 542 -1.39 -20.99 -19.23
N GLY A 543 -0.88 -21.51 -18.12
CA GLY A 543 -0.81 -20.76 -16.86
C GLY A 543 0.11 -19.55 -16.96
N LEU A 544 1.29 -19.73 -17.60
CA LEU A 544 2.22 -18.64 -17.87
C LEU A 544 1.65 -17.60 -18.85
N PHE A 545 0.89 -18.04 -19.85
CA PHE A 545 0.20 -17.14 -20.77
C PHE A 545 -0.83 -16.29 -20.02
N VAL A 546 -1.71 -16.90 -19.22
CA VAL A 546 -2.68 -16.17 -18.39
C VAL A 546 -1.97 -15.18 -17.47
N LEU A 547 -0.93 -15.62 -16.77
CA LEU A 547 -0.13 -14.78 -15.87
C LEU A 547 0.51 -13.60 -16.62
N HIS A 548 1.11 -13.86 -17.78
CA HIS A 548 1.69 -12.84 -18.64
C HIS A 548 0.64 -11.83 -19.10
N THR A 549 -0.54 -12.29 -19.54
CA THR A 549 -1.63 -11.40 -19.99
C THR A 549 -2.11 -10.49 -18.87
N VAL A 550 -2.36 -11.03 -17.66
CA VAL A 550 -2.83 -10.18 -16.55
C VAL A 550 -1.73 -9.24 -16.03
N LEU A 551 -0.46 -9.63 -16.12
CA LEU A 551 0.67 -8.78 -15.71
C LEU A 551 1.18 -7.84 -16.80
N LEU A 552 0.60 -7.85 -18.01
CA LEU A 552 1.15 -7.11 -19.13
C LEU A 552 1.28 -5.61 -18.85
N VAL A 553 0.24 -4.99 -18.27
CA VAL A 553 0.28 -3.56 -17.91
C VAL A 553 1.37 -3.26 -16.88
N PRO A 554 1.44 -3.91 -15.69
CA PRO A 554 2.49 -3.60 -14.73
C PRO A 554 3.90 -3.92 -15.24
N LEU A 555 4.09 -4.95 -16.06
CA LEU A 555 5.38 -5.24 -16.69
C LEU A 555 5.81 -4.14 -17.67
N LEU A 556 4.87 -3.62 -18.47
CA LEU A 556 5.13 -2.52 -19.41
C LEU A 556 5.38 -1.20 -18.69
N CYS A 557 4.57 -0.85 -17.69
CA CYS A 557 4.80 0.35 -16.87
C CYS A 557 6.17 0.28 -16.17
N ARG A 558 6.54 -0.89 -15.65
CA ARG A 558 7.87 -1.13 -15.09
C ARG A 558 8.97 -0.89 -16.12
N ALA A 559 8.84 -1.47 -17.31
CA ALA A 559 9.79 -1.34 -18.41
C ALA A 559 9.91 0.09 -18.95
N ALA A 560 8.83 0.87 -18.92
CA ALA A 560 8.80 2.22 -19.46
C ALA A 560 9.33 3.27 -18.47
N PHE A 561 8.93 3.18 -17.19
CA PHE A 561 9.13 4.26 -16.22
C PHE A 561 10.22 3.99 -15.19
N PHE A 562 10.53 2.71 -14.90
CA PHE A 562 11.41 2.32 -13.80
C PHE A 562 12.48 1.32 -14.23
N ARG A 563 12.82 1.31 -15.52
CA ARG A 563 13.81 0.40 -16.08
C ARG A 563 15.14 0.55 -15.35
N THR A 564 15.64 -0.57 -14.83
CA THR A 564 17.03 -0.71 -14.44
C THR A 564 17.85 -1.09 -15.67
N ALA A 565 19.11 -0.65 -15.71
CA ALA A 565 20.03 -1.24 -16.66
C ALA A 565 20.10 -2.74 -16.30
N VAL A 566 19.60 -3.61 -17.17
CA VAL A 566 19.86 -5.03 -17.04
C VAL A 566 21.36 -5.15 -17.24
N THR A 567 22.10 -5.29 -16.14
CA THR A 567 23.52 -5.64 -16.23
C THR A 567 23.56 -6.92 -17.02
N ALA A 568 24.21 -6.87 -18.18
CA ALA A 568 24.49 -8.05 -18.99
C ALA A 568 25.42 -8.95 -18.18
N ARG A 569 24.88 -9.66 -17.18
CA ARG A 569 25.57 -10.81 -16.59
C ARG A 569 25.60 -11.85 -17.71
N ALA A 570 26.82 -12.14 -18.13
CA ALA A 570 27.17 -13.08 -19.20
C ALA A 570 26.21 -14.28 -19.18
N ALA A 571 25.48 -14.43 -20.28
CA ALA A 571 24.76 -15.65 -20.60
C ALA A 571 25.76 -16.76 -20.95
#